data_AF-A0A7S0HJ51-F1
#
_entry.id   AF-A0A7S0HJ51-F1
#
_cell.length_a   1.000
_cell.length_b   1.000
_cell.length_c   1.000
_cell.angle_alpha   90.00
_cell.angle_beta   90.00
_cell.angle_gamma   90.00
#
_symmetry.space_group_name_H-M   'P 1'
#
loop_
_entity.id
_entity.type
_entity.pdbx_description
1 polymer ?
#
loop_
_entity_poly.entity_id
_entity_poly.type
_entity_poly.pdbx_seq_one_letter_code
_entity_poly.pdbx_strand_id
1 'polypeptide(L)'
;VIAVSEASKTEVVQMVRRFTTSRAAVLILSYETFRIHEKLFHRGQHQCDLLICDEAHRLKNKETKTAKALHALTTRRRILLSGTPIQNDLDEFYSMVHFCNPELLGSEKSFHRVYQSPILRGREPDATDRDREEGARKSGELGMIVNQFILRRTNSLLSKHLPPKLVCVVCCSLSELQLQMYRAFLNSKVAKPLTTCYLLLATCYLLLA
;
A
#
# COMPACT_ATOMS: atom_id res chain seq x y z
N VAL A 1 -23.36 12.05 12.40
CA VAL A 1 -21.94 11.68 12.24
C VAL A 1 -21.24 11.90 13.57
N ILE A 2 -20.42 10.96 14.02
CA ILE A 2 -19.58 11.08 15.22
C ILE A 2 -18.14 11.08 14.72
N ALA A 3 -17.40 12.16 14.93
CA ALA A 3 -15.99 12.24 14.59
C ALA A 3 -15.16 12.33 15.87
N VAL A 4 -14.16 11.45 16.00
CA VAL A 4 -13.30 11.41 17.18
C VAL A 4 -11.97 12.07 16.81
N SER A 5 -11.72 13.23 17.41
CA SER A 5 -10.45 13.96 17.31
C SER A 5 -10.03 14.41 18.71
N GLU A 6 -8.76 14.20 19.06
CA GLU A 6 -8.15 14.69 20.32
C GLU A 6 -8.98 14.45 21.59
N ALA A 7 -9.64 13.30 21.67
CA ALA A 7 -10.52 12.96 22.79
C ALA A 7 -9.79 12.13 23.85
N SER A 8 -10.16 12.35 25.12
CA SER A 8 -9.71 11.51 26.23
C SER A 8 -10.21 10.07 26.08
N LYS A 9 -9.51 9.11 26.70
CA LYS A 9 -9.87 7.68 26.64
C LYS A 9 -11.34 7.42 27.02
N THR A 10 -11.85 8.15 28.00
CA THR A 10 -13.24 8.08 28.47
C THR A 10 -14.25 8.58 27.44
N GLU A 11 -13.95 9.69 26.77
CA GLU A 11 -14.81 10.25 25.73
C GLU A 11 -14.87 9.34 24.50
N VAL A 12 -13.73 8.77 24.08
CA VAL A 12 -13.71 7.79 22.98
C VAL A 12 -14.62 6.60 23.27
N VAL A 13 -14.55 6.05 24.49
CA VAL A 13 -15.41 4.93 24.89
C VAL A 13 -16.89 5.31 24.85
N GLN A 14 -17.24 6.51 25.32
CA GLN A 14 -18.63 7.00 25.27
C GLN A 14 -19.12 7.21 23.83
N MET A 15 -18.28 7.78 22.96
CA MET A 15 -18.58 7.99 21.55
C MET A 15 -18.77 6.68 20.79
N VAL A 16 -17.88 5.69 21.00
CA VAL A 16 -18.01 4.36 20.41
C VAL A 16 -19.27 3.67 20.93
N ARG A 17 -19.55 3.74 22.24
CA ARG A 17 -20.80 3.20 22.81
C ARG A 17 -22.02 3.84 22.16
N ARG A 18 -22.04 5.17 22.04
CA ARG A 18 -23.11 5.91 21.37
C ARG A 18 -23.28 5.46 19.92
N PHE A 19 -22.20 5.22 19.18
CA PHE A 19 -22.30 4.66 17.83
C PHE A 19 -22.92 3.26 17.83
N THR A 20 -22.52 2.41 18.78
CA THR A 20 -23.03 1.03 18.86
C THR A 20 -24.47 0.93 19.35
N THR A 21 -24.96 1.87 20.19
CA THR A 21 -26.31 1.80 20.78
C THR A 21 -27.32 2.77 20.18
N SER A 22 -26.89 3.84 19.52
CA SER A 22 -27.78 4.81 18.88
C SER A 22 -27.82 4.63 17.36
N ARG A 23 -28.83 5.20 16.70
CA ARG A 23 -28.93 5.30 15.22
C ARG A 23 -27.89 6.26 14.60
N ALA A 24 -26.72 6.44 15.21
CA ALA A 24 -25.67 7.25 14.60
C ALA A 24 -25.18 6.55 13.32
N ALA A 25 -25.44 7.16 12.16
CA ALA A 25 -25.19 6.52 10.87
C ALA A 25 -23.71 6.39 10.49
N VAL A 26 -22.81 7.23 11.06
CA VAL A 26 -21.40 7.31 10.65
C VAL A 26 -20.50 7.62 11.85
N LEU A 27 -19.41 6.86 11.98
CA LEU A 27 -18.32 7.07 12.94
C LEU A 27 -17.00 7.26 12.17
N ILE A 28 -16.24 8.30 12.53
CA ILE A 28 -14.93 8.63 11.93
C ILE A 28 -13.87 8.54 13.03
N LEU A 29 -12.83 7.75 12.75
CA LEU A 29 -11.73 7.44 13.67
C LEU A 29 -10.40 7.47 12.93
N SER A 30 -9.32 7.83 13.62
CA SER A 30 -7.97 7.51 13.16
C SER A 30 -7.66 6.02 13.34
N TYR A 31 -6.71 5.51 12.55
CA TYR A 31 -6.22 4.14 12.66
C TYR A 31 -5.68 3.83 14.05
N GLU A 32 -4.99 4.80 14.66
CA GLU A 32 -4.38 4.68 15.97
C GLU A 32 -5.44 4.54 17.07
N THR A 33 -6.48 5.38 17.04
CA THR A 33 -7.61 5.32 17.98
C THR A 33 -8.38 4.01 17.83
N PHE A 34 -8.66 3.59 16.59
CA PHE A 34 -9.32 2.30 16.34
C PHE A 34 -8.52 1.14 16.95
N ARG A 35 -7.19 1.09 16.70
CA ARG A 35 -6.32 0.03 17.23
C ARG A 35 -6.33 -0.04 18.76
N ILE A 36 -6.30 1.11 19.45
CA ILE A 36 -6.31 1.15 20.92
C ILE A 36 -7.65 0.61 21.47
N HIS A 37 -8.74 0.82 20.75
CA HIS A 37 -10.10 0.55 21.19
C HIS A 37 -10.79 -0.60 20.45
N GLU A 38 -10.05 -1.43 19.71
CA GLU A 38 -10.59 -2.52 18.87
C GLU A 38 -11.58 -3.41 19.64
N LYS A 39 -11.29 -3.69 20.91
CA LYS A 39 -12.08 -4.59 21.76
C LYS A 39 -13.50 -4.08 22.01
N LEU A 40 -13.74 -2.77 21.89
CA LEU A 40 -15.09 -2.19 22.02
C LEU A 40 -15.99 -2.61 20.86
N PHE A 41 -15.42 -2.82 19.67
CA PHE A 41 -16.17 -3.20 18.47
C PHE A 41 -16.48 -4.70 18.39
N HIS A 42 -15.77 -5.53 19.16
CA HIS A 42 -15.97 -6.98 19.18
C HIS A 42 -16.98 -7.46 20.24
N ARG A 43 -17.34 -6.61 21.20
CA ARG A 43 -18.15 -6.97 22.38
C ARG A 43 -19.66 -6.80 22.19
N GLY A 44 -20.11 -6.30 21.04
CA GLY A 44 -21.51 -5.99 20.79
C GLY A 44 -22.09 -6.72 19.59
N GLN A 45 -23.42 -6.87 19.58
CA GLN A 45 -24.22 -7.50 18.52
C GLN A 45 -24.37 -6.58 17.27
N HIS A 46 -23.75 -5.41 17.28
CA HIS A 46 -23.88 -4.39 16.25
C HIS A 46 -22.70 -4.48 15.28
N GLN A 47 -22.96 -5.12 14.14
CA GLN A 47 -22.04 -5.23 13.02
C GLN A 47 -21.96 -3.88 12.31
N CYS A 48 -20.75 -3.38 12.08
CA CYS A 48 -20.56 -2.24 11.20
C CYS A 48 -20.88 -2.68 9.76
N ASP A 49 -21.88 -2.08 9.13
CA ASP A 49 -22.32 -2.47 7.79
C ASP A 49 -21.27 -2.19 6.70
N LEU A 50 -20.53 -1.09 6.87
CA LEU A 50 -19.57 -0.56 5.90
C LEU A 50 -18.32 0.00 6.59
N LEU A 51 -17.17 -0.58 6.27
CA LEU A 51 -15.86 -0.04 6.64
C LEU A 51 -15.26 0.72 5.45
N ILE A 52 -14.85 1.96 5.69
CA ILE A 52 -14.10 2.76 4.72
C ILE A 52 -12.73 3.05 5.32
N CYS A 53 -11.67 2.65 4.63
CA CYS A 53 -10.29 2.90 5.01
C CYS A 53 -9.68 3.91 4.05
N ASP A 54 -9.36 5.09 4.57
CA ASP A 54 -8.63 6.11 3.82
C ASP A 54 -7.12 5.84 3.83
N GLU A 55 -6.43 6.25 2.76
CA GLU A 55 -5.01 5.94 2.53
C GLU A 55 -4.67 4.48 2.82
N ALA A 56 -5.41 3.57 2.19
CA ALA A 56 -5.31 2.13 2.39
C ALA A 56 -3.92 1.55 2.12
N HIS A 57 -3.06 2.30 1.43
CA HIS A 57 -1.63 1.99 1.33
C HIS A 57 -0.96 1.89 2.72
N ARG A 58 -1.51 2.47 3.79
CA ARG A 58 -1.05 2.25 5.18
C ARG A 58 -1.29 0.81 5.68
N LEU A 59 -2.15 0.05 5.01
CA LEU A 59 -2.53 -1.33 5.36
C LEU A 59 -1.79 -2.41 4.54
N LYS A 60 -0.77 -2.01 3.77
CA LYS A 60 0.08 -2.91 2.95
C LYS A 60 0.58 -4.14 3.70
N ASN A 61 1.01 -3.96 4.95
CA ASN A 61 1.57 -5.04 5.75
C ASN A 61 0.49 -5.66 6.68
N LYS A 62 0.07 -6.87 6.32
CA LYS A 62 -0.89 -7.71 7.06
C LYS A 62 -0.45 -8.03 8.50
N GLU A 63 0.85 -8.01 8.79
CA GLU A 63 1.37 -8.30 10.13
C GLU A 63 1.23 -7.14 11.11
N THR A 64 0.90 -5.95 10.61
CA THR A 64 0.71 -4.78 11.47
C THR A 64 -0.48 -5.00 12.41
N LYS A 65 -0.32 -4.54 13.65
CA LYS A 65 -1.41 -4.59 14.65
C LYS A 65 -2.70 -3.94 14.14
N THR A 66 -2.56 -2.88 13.35
CA THR A 66 -3.69 -2.17 12.73
C THR A 66 -4.40 -3.04 11.69
N ALA A 67 -3.68 -3.71 10.79
CA ALA A 67 -4.29 -4.60 9.79
C ALA A 67 -5.01 -5.78 10.47
N LYS A 68 -4.40 -6.39 11.50
CA LYS A 68 -5.03 -7.46 12.29
C LYS A 68 -6.32 -7.00 12.98
N ALA A 69 -6.27 -5.83 13.62
CA ALA A 69 -7.42 -5.22 14.28
C ALA A 69 -8.60 -4.99 13.32
N LEU A 70 -8.30 -4.44 12.14
CA LEU A 70 -9.31 -4.15 11.11
C LEU A 70 -9.84 -5.43 10.46
N HIS A 71 -8.98 -6.44 10.28
CA HIS A 71 -9.39 -7.72 9.71
C HIS A 71 -10.35 -8.46 10.65
N ALA A 72 -10.11 -8.38 11.97
CA ALA A 72 -10.97 -8.96 13.00
C ALA A 72 -12.35 -8.27 13.09
N LEU A 73 -12.47 -7.03 12.60
CA LEU A 73 -13.75 -6.32 12.55
C LEU A 73 -14.71 -6.96 11.54
N THR A 74 -15.75 -7.60 12.06
CA THR A 74 -16.85 -8.15 11.28
C THR A 74 -17.63 -7.04 10.59
N THR A 75 -17.53 -6.97 9.26
CA THR A 75 -18.21 -5.97 8.42
C THR A 75 -18.73 -6.62 7.14
N ARG A 76 -19.91 -6.17 6.66
CA ARG A 76 -20.51 -6.72 5.44
C ARG A 76 -19.84 -6.21 4.16
N ARG A 77 -19.40 -4.94 4.17
CA ARG A 77 -18.80 -4.27 3.01
C ARG A 77 -17.55 -3.51 3.44
N ARG A 78 -16.51 -3.55 2.60
CA ARG A 78 -15.22 -2.88 2.83
C ARG A 78 -14.82 -2.08 1.59
N ILE A 79 -14.50 -0.80 1.77
CA ILE A 79 -14.01 0.09 0.72
C ILE A 79 -12.63 0.62 1.14
N LEU A 80 -11.66 0.47 0.25
CA LEU A 80 -10.31 1.01 0.41
C LEU A 80 -10.14 2.21 -0.52
N LEU A 81 -9.73 3.34 0.02
CA LEU A 81 -9.39 4.54 -0.75
C LEU A 81 -7.87 4.69 -0.74
N SER A 82 -7.27 4.95 -1.91
CA SER A 82 -5.84 5.23 -2.02
C SER A 82 -5.60 6.16 -3.20
N GLY A 83 -4.82 7.22 -2.97
CA GLY A 83 -4.32 8.09 -4.04
C GLY A 83 -3.13 7.48 -4.79
N THR A 84 -2.42 6.53 -4.18
CA THR A 84 -1.25 5.88 -4.77
C THR A 84 -1.65 4.62 -5.53
N PRO A 85 -1.12 4.40 -6.74
CA PRO A 85 -1.38 3.19 -7.48
C PRO A 85 -0.72 1.97 -6.81
N ILE A 86 -1.48 0.89 -6.64
CA ILE A 86 -1.05 -0.38 -6.02
C ILE A 86 -0.19 -1.20 -7.02
N GLN A 87 0.79 -0.59 -7.68
CA GLN A 87 1.30 -1.11 -8.96
C GLN A 87 2.58 -1.95 -8.89
N ASN A 88 3.41 -1.83 -7.84
CA ASN A 88 4.77 -2.38 -7.90
C ASN A 88 5.04 -3.58 -6.97
N ASP A 89 4.13 -3.89 -6.06
CA ASP A 89 4.29 -5.02 -5.14
C ASP A 89 3.02 -5.89 -5.16
N LEU A 90 3.17 -7.13 -5.63
CA LEU A 90 2.08 -8.08 -5.76
C LEU A 90 1.64 -8.65 -4.40
N ASP A 91 2.50 -8.62 -3.37
CA ASP A 91 2.15 -9.03 -2.00
C ASP A 91 1.28 -7.98 -1.32
N GLU A 92 1.65 -6.70 -1.50
CA GLU A 92 0.82 -5.58 -1.05
C GLU A 92 -0.55 -5.61 -1.74
N PHE A 93 -0.54 -5.88 -3.05
CA PHE A 93 -1.74 -6.02 -3.85
C PHE A 93 -2.64 -7.14 -3.32
N TYR A 94 -2.10 -8.35 -3.14
CA TYR A 94 -2.83 -9.48 -2.57
C TYR A 94 -3.41 -9.13 -1.19
N SER A 95 -2.62 -8.50 -0.33
CA SER A 95 -3.05 -8.12 1.03
C SER A 95 -4.25 -7.18 1.01
N MET A 96 -4.26 -6.19 0.11
CA MET A 96 -5.39 -5.27 -0.05
C MET A 96 -6.64 -5.96 -0.60
N VAL A 97 -6.48 -6.80 -1.63
CA VAL A 97 -7.61 -7.53 -2.22
C VAL A 97 -8.19 -8.51 -1.20
N HIS A 98 -7.35 -9.30 -0.53
CA HIS A 98 -7.76 -10.24 0.50
C HIS A 98 -8.46 -9.52 1.67
N PHE A 99 -8.03 -8.31 2.03
CA PHE A 99 -8.71 -7.52 3.04
C PHE A 99 -10.14 -7.11 2.64
N CYS A 100 -10.36 -6.76 1.36
CA CYS A 100 -11.68 -6.41 0.83
C CYS A 100 -12.57 -7.63 0.55
N ASN A 101 -11.99 -8.66 -0.07
CA ASN A 101 -12.67 -9.86 -0.54
C ASN A 101 -11.74 -11.07 -0.35
N PRO A 102 -11.77 -11.73 0.84
CA PRO A 102 -10.84 -12.80 1.20
C PRO A 102 -10.87 -14.01 0.24
N GLU A 103 -12.02 -14.30 -0.37
CA GLU A 103 -12.22 -15.52 -1.16
C GLU A 103 -11.83 -15.36 -2.64
N LEU A 104 -11.58 -14.14 -3.11
CA LEU A 104 -11.45 -13.85 -4.54
C LEU A 104 -10.18 -14.40 -5.19
N LEU A 105 -9.03 -14.29 -4.51
CA LEU A 105 -7.73 -14.71 -5.03
C LEU A 105 -7.27 -16.07 -4.49
N GLY A 106 -8.10 -16.70 -3.65
CA GLY A 106 -7.75 -17.92 -2.93
C GLY A 106 -6.67 -17.69 -1.87
N SER A 107 -5.95 -18.75 -1.51
CA SER A 107 -4.88 -18.67 -0.53
C SER A 107 -3.63 -17.97 -1.07
N GLU A 108 -2.89 -17.30 -0.20
CA GLU A 108 -1.65 -16.58 -0.51
C GLU A 108 -0.63 -17.46 -1.24
N LYS A 109 -0.46 -18.72 -0.78
CA LYS A 109 0.42 -19.70 -1.45
C LYS A 109 -0.01 -19.99 -2.89
N SER A 110 -1.32 -20.06 -3.13
CA SER A 110 -1.87 -20.31 -4.46
C SER A 110 -1.71 -19.08 -5.34
N PHE A 111 -1.97 -17.89 -4.81
CA PHE A 111 -1.73 -16.63 -5.49
C PHE A 111 -0.25 -16.49 -5.90
N HIS A 112 0.67 -16.77 -4.98
CA HIS A 112 2.11 -16.68 -5.23
C HIS A 112 2.53 -17.62 -6.38
N ARG A 113 2.03 -18.86 -6.37
CA ARG A 113 2.35 -19.86 -7.39
C ARG A 113 1.73 -19.55 -8.75
N VAL A 114 0.47 -19.10 -8.79
CA VAL A 114 -0.31 -18.95 -10.03
C VAL A 114 -0.06 -17.61 -10.71
N TYR A 115 0.13 -16.54 -9.94
CA TYR A 115 0.27 -15.18 -10.47
C TYR A 115 1.65 -14.58 -10.18
N GLN A 116 2.05 -14.49 -8.91
CA GLN A 116 3.24 -13.71 -8.55
C GLN A 116 4.54 -14.27 -9.13
N SER A 117 4.83 -15.55 -8.92
CA SER A 117 6.09 -16.15 -9.38
C SER A 117 6.23 -16.10 -10.91
N PRO A 118 5.21 -16.46 -11.71
CA PRO A 118 5.29 -16.32 -13.17
C PRO A 118 5.44 -14.86 -13.63
N ILE A 119 4.72 -13.92 -13.00
CA ILE A 119 4.80 -12.49 -13.36
C ILE A 119 6.19 -11.93 -13.04
N LEU A 120 6.74 -12.24 -11.86
CA LEU A 120 8.07 -11.77 -11.46
C LEU A 120 9.15 -12.38 -12.35
N ARG A 121 9.09 -13.70 -12.60
CA ARG A 121 10.04 -14.37 -13.50
C ARG A 121 10.03 -13.78 -14.90
N GLY A 122 8.85 -13.46 -15.45
CA GLY A 122 8.75 -12.81 -16.76
C GLY A 122 9.24 -11.36 -16.81
N ARG A 123 9.46 -10.71 -15.65
CA ARG A 123 10.01 -9.34 -15.54
C ARG A 123 11.52 -9.32 -15.33
N GLU A 124 12.14 -10.46 -15.04
CA GLU A 124 13.58 -10.55 -14.87
C GLU A 124 14.31 -10.23 -16.21
N PRO A 125 15.45 -9.53 -16.19
CA PRO A 125 16.18 -9.17 -17.41
C PRO A 125 16.59 -10.40 -18.26
N ASP A 126 16.91 -11.50 -17.61
CA ASP A 126 17.36 -12.77 -18.19
C ASP A 126 16.21 -13.76 -18.47
N ALA A 127 14.95 -13.33 -18.32
CA ALA A 127 13.79 -14.17 -18.58
C ALA A 127 13.79 -14.74 -20.01
N THR A 128 13.41 -16.02 -20.16
CA THR A 128 13.20 -16.61 -21.49
C THR A 128 11.94 -16.03 -22.15
N ASP A 129 11.83 -16.11 -23.48
CA ASP A 129 10.63 -15.65 -24.19
C ASP A 129 9.35 -16.35 -23.69
N ARG A 130 9.47 -17.63 -23.33
CA ARG A 130 8.39 -18.40 -22.72
C ARG A 130 7.97 -17.83 -21.36
N ASP A 131 8.93 -17.45 -20.51
CA ASP A 131 8.63 -16.87 -19.19
C ASP A 131 8.02 -15.47 -19.32
N ARG A 132 8.44 -14.68 -20.30
CA ARG A 132 7.85 -13.37 -20.61
C ARG A 132 6.40 -13.49 -21.06
N GLU A 133 6.13 -14.43 -21.98
CA GLU A 133 4.77 -14.69 -22.47
C GLU A 133 3.86 -15.21 -21.34
N GLU A 134 4.34 -16.16 -20.53
CA GLU A 134 3.59 -16.67 -19.39
C GLU A 134 3.31 -15.56 -18.35
N GLY A 135 4.31 -14.75 -18.03
CA GLY A 135 4.18 -13.62 -17.12
C GLY A 135 3.18 -12.57 -17.61
N ALA A 136 3.22 -12.23 -18.91
CA ALA A 136 2.26 -11.31 -19.53
C ALA A 136 0.83 -11.87 -19.49
N ARG A 137 0.66 -13.16 -19.82
CA ARG A 137 -0.63 -13.85 -19.75
C ARG A 137 -1.21 -13.85 -18.34
N LYS A 138 -0.41 -14.21 -17.32
CA LYS A 138 -0.82 -14.19 -15.91
C LYS A 138 -1.12 -12.79 -15.40
N SER A 139 -0.35 -11.79 -15.83
CA SER A 139 -0.62 -10.39 -15.53
C SER A 139 -1.95 -9.92 -16.13
N GLY A 140 -2.28 -10.36 -17.36
CA GLY A 140 -3.55 -10.08 -18.02
C GLY A 140 -4.74 -10.73 -17.31
N GLU A 141 -4.63 -12.02 -16.96
CA GLU A 141 -5.65 -12.74 -16.18
C GLU A 141 -5.94 -12.05 -14.85
N LEU A 142 -4.89 -11.71 -14.10
CA LEU A 142 -5.04 -10.99 -12.84
C LEU A 142 -5.70 -9.62 -13.06
N GLY A 143 -5.27 -8.87 -14.08
CA GLY A 143 -5.87 -7.58 -14.42
C GLY A 143 -7.37 -7.67 -14.70
N MET A 144 -7.85 -8.70 -15.41
CA MET A 144 -9.27 -8.89 -15.70
C MET A 144 -10.11 -9.11 -14.44
N ILE A 145 -9.62 -9.92 -13.50
CA ILE A 145 -10.30 -10.17 -12.22
C ILE A 145 -10.38 -8.87 -11.42
N VAL A 146 -9.26 -8.16 -11.36
CA VAL A 146 -9.06 -7.00 -10.50
C VAL A 146 -9.84 -5.76 -10.95
N ASN A 147 -9.95 -5.56 -12.27
CA ASN A 147 -10.68 -4.45 -12.86
C ASN A 147 -12.19 -4.50 -12.56
N GLN A 148 -12.73 -5.62 -12.06
CA GLN A 148 -14.15 -5.72 -11.69
C GLN A 148 -14.50 -4.94 -10.41
N PHE A 149 -13.52 -4.67 -9.54
CA PHE A 149 -13.76 -4.04 -8.24
C PHE A 149 -12.82 -2.87 -7.92
N ILE A 150 -11.80 -2.61 -8.75
CA ILE A 150 -10.96 -1.41 -8.64
C ILE A 150 -11.51 -0.30 -9.54
N LEU A 151 -11.91 0.81 -8.92
CA LEU A 151 -12.22 2.04 -9.63
C LEU A 151 -11.01 2.98 -9.62
N ARG A 152 -10.33 3.12 -10.76
CA ARG A 152 -9.23 4.07 -10.93
C ARG A 152 -9.56 5.14 -11.96
N ARG A 153 -9.53 6.39 -11.54
CA ARG A 153 -9.65 7.57 -12.42
C ARG A 153 -8.30 8.28 -12.47
N THR A 154 -7.81 8.59 -13.67
CA THR A 154 -6.53 9.28 -13.83
C THR A 154 -6.73 10.79 -13.97
N ASN A 155 -5.68 11.55 -13.67
CA ASN A 155 -5.68 13.02 -13.81
C ASN A 155 -5.88 13.50 -15.26
N SER A 156 -5.85 12.59 -16.26
CA SER A 156 -6.26 12.90 -17.64
C SER A 156 -7.69 13.42 -17.75
N LEU A 157 -8.55 13.13 -16.77
CA LEU A 157 -9.91 13.70 -16.69
C LEU A 157 -9.89 15.18 -16.28
N LEU A 158 -8.90 15.58 -15.48
CA LEU A 158 -8.77 16.93 -14.92
C LEU A 158 -7.90 17.85 -15.79
N SER A 159 -7.11 17.31 -16.72
CA SER A 159 -6.27 18.10 -17.62
C SER A 159 -7.06 19.05 -18.52
N LYS A 160 -8.38 18.81 -18.70
CA LYS A 160 -9.29 19.71 -19.41
C LYS A 160 -9.71 20.94 -18.60
N HIS A 161 -9.51 20.92 -17.28
CA HIS A 161 -10.01 21.95 -16.35
C HIS A 161 -8.90 22.59 -15.51
N LEU A 162 -7.69 22.04 -15.51
CA LEU A 162 -6.55 22.54 -14.75
C LEU A 162 -5.44 23.02 -15.68
N PRO A 163 -4.66 24.05 -15.28
CA PRO A 163 -3.44 24.43 -15.98
C PRO A 163 -2.45 23.26 -16.12
N PRO A 164 -1.58 23.27 -17.14
CA PRO A 164 -0.59 22.22 -17.32
C PRO A 164 0.38 22.16 -16.14
N LYS A 165 0.64 20.94 -15.63
CA LYS A 165 1.66 20.70 -14.61
C LYS A 165 3.05 20.78 -15.26
N LEU A 166 3.81 21.81 -14.93
CA LEU A 166 5.23 21.91 -15.30
C LEU A 166 6.07 21.08 -14.33
N VAL A 167 6.85 20.14 -14.85
CA VAL A 167 7.80 19.32 -14.08
C VAL A 167 9.20 19.67 -14.56
N CYS A 168 9.99 20.29 -13.69
CA CYS A 168 11.37 20.67 -13.98
C CYS A 168 12.31 19.84 -13.11
N VAL A 169 13.25 19.14 -13.74
CA VAL A 169 14.34 18.46 -13.04
C VAL A 169 15.54 19.42 -13.02
N VAL A 170 15.92 19.90 -11.84
CA VAL A 170 17.07 20.79 -11.66
C VAL A 170 18.22 19.98 -11.07
N CYS A 171 19.23 19.71 -11.89
CA CYS A 171 20.43 19.01 -11.45
C CYS A 171 21.38 19.99 -10.75
N CYS A 172 21.42 19.93 -9.42
CA CYS A 172 22.35 20.71 -8.61
C CYS A 172 23.63 19.91 -8.37
N SER A 173 24.78 20.47 -8.72
CA SER A 173 26.07 19.89 -8.33
C SER A 173 26.29 20.04 -6.83
N LEU A 174 26.98 19.08 -6.22
CA LEU A 174 27.39 19.18 -4.81
C LEU A 174 28.34 20.36 -4.63
N SER A 175 28.18 21.10 -3.53
CA SER A 175 29.16 22.12 -3.14
C SER A 175 30.48 21.48 -2.72
N GLU A 176 31.57 22.24 -2.71
CA GLU A 176 32.89 21.76 -2.31
C GLU A 176 32.88 21.10 -0.92
N LEU A 177 32.20 21.72 0.05
CA LEU A 177 32.04 21.17 1.40
C LEU A 177 31.26 19.84 1.38
N GLN A 178 30.15 19.78 0.63
CA GLN A 178 29.35 18.55 0.51
C GLN A 178 30.16 17.43 -0.14
N LEU A 179 30.97 17.75 -1.14
CA LEU A 179 31.84 16.81 -1.85
C LEU A 179 32.94 16.27 -0.93
N GLN A 180 33.55 17.13 -0.12
CA GLN A 180 34.54 16.73 0.89
C GLN A 180 33.94 15.82 1.96
N MET A 181 32.77 16.18 2.51
CA MET A 181 32.05 15.35 3.49
C MET A 181 31.61 14.03 2.89
N TYR A 182 31.11 14.04 1.64
CA TYR A 182 30.71 12.82 0.93
C TYR A 182 31.89 11.87 0.72
N ARG A 183 33.04 12.39 0.26
CA ARG A 183 34.27 11.61 0.12
C ARG A 183 34.80 11.09 1.46
N ALA A 184 34.77 11.92 2.51
CA ALA A 184 35.17 11.51 3.85
C ALA A 184 34.26 10.39 4.39
N PHE A 185 32.94 10.47 4.15
CA PHE A 185 31.99 9.44 4.51
C PHE A 185 32.26 8.13 3.78
N LEU A 186 32.46 8.16 2.46
CA LEU A 186 32.79 6.97 1.65
C LEU A 186 34.06 6.24 2.13
N ASN A 187 35.03 6.99 2.65
CA ASN A 187 36.28 6.45 3.18
C ASN A 187 36.19 5.99 4.65
N SER A 188 35.08 6.26 5.33
CA SER A 188 34.87 5.85 6.73
C SER A 188 34.69 4.34 6.86
N LYS A 189 35.00 3.80 8.03
CA LYS A 189 34.79 2.37 8.35
C LYS A 189 33.32 1.94 8.24
N VAL A 190 32.38 2.89 8.32
CA VAL A 190 30.93 2.67 8.21
C VAL A 190 30.49 2.47 6.76
N ALA A 191 31.15 3.11 5.79
CA ALA A 191 30.77 3.06 4.38
C ALA A 191 31.45 1.94 3.57
N LYS A 192 32.58 1.39 4.05
CA LYS A 192 33.30 0.29 3.38
C LYS A 192 32.47 -0.96 3.06
N PRO A 193 31.49 -1.40 3.88
CA PRO A 193 30.60 -2.50 3.52
C PRO A 193 29.57 -2.14 2.43
N LEU A 194 29.21 -0.85 2.32
CA LEU A 194 28.19 -0.36 1.38
C LEU A 194 28.76 -0.14 -0.03
N THR A 195 30.02 0.28 -0.14
CA THR A 195 30.70 0.49 -1.44
C THR A 195 30.99 -0.80 -2.18
N THR A 196 31.20 -1.92 -1.48
CA THR A 196 31.36 -3.26 -2.09
C THR A 196 30.10 -3.72 -2.83
N CYS A 197 28.91 -3.33 -2.37
CA CYS A 197 27.64 -3.62 -3.07
C CYS A 197 27.37 -2.67 -4.26
N TYR A 198 27.78 -1.40 -4.18
CA TYR A 198 27.47 -0.41 -5.22
C TYR A 198 28.36 -0.51 -6.47
N LEU A 199 29.58 -1.05 -6.36
CA LEU A 199 30.45 -1.27 -7.54
C LEU A 199 29.88 -2.27 -8.54
N LEU A 200 28.96 -3.17 -8.13
CA LEU A 200 28.21 -4.04 -9.03
C LEU A 200 27.03 -3.34 -9.73
N LEU A 201 26.49 -2.26 -9.16
CA LEU A 201 25.36 -1.51 -9.72
C LEU A 201 25.80 -0.36 -10.63
N ALA A 202 26.93 0.29 -10.31
CA ALA A 202 27.47 1.39 -11.11
C ALA A 202 28.05 0.94 -12.46
N THR A 203 28.57 -0.29 -12.56
CA THR A 203 29.03 -0.86 -13.83
C THR A 203 27.87 -1.12 -14.80
N CYS A 204 26.68 -1.47 -14.31
CA CYS A 204 25.50 -1.64 -15.16
C CYS A 204 24.93 -0.31 -15.69
N TYR A 205 25.08 0.81 -14.96
CA TYR A 205 24.56 2.11 -15.41
C TYR A 205 25.46 2.82 -16.43
N LEU A 206 26.77 2.52 -16.46
CA LEU A 206 27.69 3.09 -17.45
C LEU A 206 27.74 2.34 -18.79
N LEU A 207 27.15 1.14 -18.88
CA LEU A 207 27.12 0.33 -20.11
C LEU A 207 25.84 0.53 -20.96
N LEU A 208 24.92 1.40 -20.51
CA LEU A 208 23.64 1.68 -21.18
C LEU A 208 23.49 3.17 -21.60
N ALA A 209 24.60 3.91 -21.68
CA ALA A 209 24.66 5.25 -22.28
C ALA A 209 25.54 5.23 -23.54
#